data_AF-A0A7H0I6L3-F1
#
_entry.id   AF-A0A7H0I6L3-F1
#
_cell.length_a   1.000
_cell.length_b   1.000
_cell.length_c   1.000
_cell.angle_alpha   90.00
_cell.angle_beta   90.00
_cell.angle_gamma   90.00
#
_symmetry.space_group_name_H-M   'P 1'
#
loop_
_entity.id
_entity.type
_entity.pdbx_description
1 polymer ?
#
loop_
_entity_poly.entity_id
_entity_poly.type
_entity_poly.pdbx_seq_one_letter_code
_entity_poly.pdbx_strand_id
1 'polypeptide(L)'
;MPEPILMSDPRVTTIPVTDCGEPLTDVRAALRTTSREDDGTGAFAHLREGVLTRLTAAEQHLPAGLRLLFIEGYRPPALQRRYFENYSATLRAAHPDWTPEAVHVAATPEDSDGACYTHAANIGAEARANRRLLIDALGAVGLVNYPTEWWHWSYGDRYWAMVTGAACALYGPVGGVAGGTVPLR
;
A
#
# COMPACT_ATOMS: atom_id res chain seq x y z
N MET A 1 -12.06 -2.87 -20.05
CA MET A 1 -11.63 -2.13 -18.84
C MET A 1 -10.27 -1.55 -19.15
N PRO A 2 -10.00 -0.27 -18.87
CA PRO A 2 -8.64 0.27 -18.99
C PRO A 2 -7.70 -0.49 -18.06
N GLU A 3 -6.45 -0.62 -18.47
CA GLU A 3 -5.38 -1.26 -17.70
C GLU A 3 -5.16 -0.52 -16.37
N PRO A 4 -4.98 -1.23 -15.23
CA PRO A 4 -4.75 -0.59 -13.94
C PRO A 4 -3.42 0.18 -13.94
N ILE A 5 -3.43 1.42 -13.41
CA ILE A 5 -2.20 2.17 -13.18
C ILE A 5 -1.49 1.55 -11.97
N LEU A 6 -0.27 1.04 -12.18
CA LEU A 6 0.55 0.43 -11.13
C LEU A 6 1.22 1.52 -10.27
N MET A 7 1.52 1.22 -9.01
CA MET A 7 2.27 2.15 -8.14
C MET A 7 3.70 2.44 -8.65
N SER A 8 4.26 1.52 -9.45
CA SER A 8 5.55 1.65 -10.12
C SER A 8 5.50 2.43 -11.44
N ASP A 9 4.31 2.77 -11.94
CA ASP A 9 4.14 3.51 -13.19
C ASP A 9 4.87 4.86 -13.12
N PRO A 10 5.61 5.28 -14.17
CA PRO A 10 6.26 6.59 -14.21
C PRO A 10 5.33 7.74 -13.87
N ARG A 11 4.07 7.70 -14.32
CA ARG A 11 3.05 8.73 -14.02
C ARG A 11 2.77 8.87 -12.52
N VAL A 12 2.93 7.79 -11.76
CA VAL A 12 2.79 7.80 -10.29
C VAL A 12 4.12 8.20 -9.65
N THR A 13 5.22 7.56 -10.04
CA THR A 13 6.52 7.73 -9.38
C THR A 13 7.13 9.13 -9.57
N THR A 14 6.75 9.87 -10.61
CA THR A 14 7.20 11.25 -10.84
C THR A 14 6.38 12.32 -10.10
N ILE A 15 5.27 11.97 -9.44
CA ILE A 15 4.47 12.94 -8.70
C ILE A 15 5.33 13.59 -7.59
N PRO A 16 5.33 14.93 -7.48
CA PRO A 16 6.12 15.62 -6.46
C PRO A 16 5.60 15.27 -5.06
N VAL A 17 6.52 15.24 -4.09
CA VAL A 17 6.20 14.97 -2.69
C VAL A 17 6.44 16.25 -1.89
N THR A 18 5.45 16.67 -1.13
CA THR A 18 5.54 17.74 -0.14
C THR A 18 5.19 17.13 1.21
N ASP A 19 6.20 16.62 1.91
CA ASP A 19 6.00 15.94 3.19
C ASP A 19 5.38 16.91 4.21
N CYS A 20 4.23 16.56 4.77
CA CYS A 20 3.52 17.40 5.73
C CYS A 20 4.07 17.30 7.17
N GLY A 21 5.02 16.40 7.43
CA GLY A 21 5.71 16.28 8.71
C GLY A 21 4.96 15.51 9.80
N GLU A 22 3.78 14.95 9.53
CA GLU A 22 3.04 14.14 10.51
C GLU A 22 3.89 12.97 11.02
N PRO A 23 3.96 12.71 12.34
CA PRO A 23 4.80 11.64 12.87
C PRO A 23 4.28 10.26 12.45
N LEU A 24 5.17 9.28 12.51
CA LEU A 24 4.76 7.87 12.55
C LEU A 24 4.33 7.54 13.98
N THR A 25 3.12 6.99 14.12
CA THR A 25 2.53 6.59 15.40
C THR A 25 2.23 5.09 15.38
N ASP A 26 2.45 4.44 16.51
CA ASP A 26 2.09 3.05 16.73
C ASP A 26 0.57 2.88 16.80
N VAL A 27 0.01 2.02 15.94
CA VAL A 27 -1.44 1.85 15.82
C VAL A 27 -2.03 0.84 16.81
N ARG A 28 -1.22 0.06 17.54
CA ARG A 28 -1.68 -1.09 18.35
C ARG A 28 -2.63 -0.71 19.48
N ALA A 29 -2.58 0.53 19.95
CA ALA A 29 -3.50 1.03 20.96
C ALA A 29 -4.90 1.34 20.41
N ALA A 30 -5.04 1.55 19.09
CA ALA A 30 -6.26 2.04 18.45
C ALA A 30 -6.90 1.02 17.49
N LEU A 31 -6.08 0.26 16.76
CA LEU A 31 -6.53 -0.69 15.75
C LEU A 31 -6.21 -2.13 16.15
N ARG A 32 -7.00 -3.08 15.63
CA ARG A 32 -6.67 -4.50 15.73
C ARG A 32 -5.53 -4.81 14.75
N THR A 33 -4.43 -5.34 15.28
CA THR A 33 -3.25 -5.71 14.47
C THR A 33 -3.06 -7.22 14.43
N THR A 34 -2.37 -7.71 13.41
CA THR A 34 -1.83 -9.08 13.36
C THR A 34 -0.30 -9.04 13.46
N SER A 35 0.32 -10.11 13.96
CA SER A 35 1.79 -10.26 14.01
C SER A 35 2.37 -10.90 12.75
N ARG A 36 1.58 -11.00 11.67
CA ARG A 36 1.98 -11.68 10.43
C ARG A 36 3.22 -11.07 9.79
N GLU A 37 3.32 -9.73 9.81
CA GLU A 37 4.42 -8.97 9.20
C GLU A 37 5.41 -8.44 10.27
N ASP A 38 5.40 -9.01 11.47
CA ASP A 38 6.32 -8.60 12.54
C ASP A 38 7.70 -9.24 12.32
N ASP A 39 8.69 -8.42 11.96
CA ASP A 39 10.09 -8.80 11.81
C ASP A 39 10.92 -8.62 13.11
N GLY A 40 10.24 -8.31 14.22
CA GLY A 40 10.84 -8.03 15.52
C GLY A 40 11.19 -6.55 15.74
N THR A 41 11.10 -5.70 14.71
CA THR A 41 11.31 -4.24 14.85
C THR A 41 10.03 -3.50 15.25
N GLY A 42 8.86 -4.09 15.01
CA GLY A 42 7.56 -3.44 15.21
C GLY A 42 7.23 -2.34 14.20
N ALA A 43 8.04 -2.14 13.16
CA ALA A 43 7.83 -1.09 12.17
C ALA A 43 6.49 -1.26 11.42
N PHE A 44 6.07 -2.50 11.15
CA PHE A 44 4.81 -2.83 10.48
C PHE A 44 3.60 -2.14 11.14
N ALA A 45 3.64 -1.94 12.46
CA ALA A 45 2.56 -1.36 13.26
C ALA A 45 2.58 0.18 13.31
N HIS A 46 3.46 0.84 12.55
CA HIS A 46 3.53 2.30 12.51
C HIS A 46 2.86 2.86 11.25
N LEU A 47 2.21 4.01 11.41
CA LEU A 47 1.53 4.71 10.31
C LEU A 47 1.58 6.22 10.56
N ARG A 48 1.44 7.04 9.51
CA ARG A 48 1.28 8.50 9.70
C ARG A 48 0.03 8.78 10.53
N GLU A 49 0.15 9.69 11.49
CA GLU A 49 -0.92 10.03 12.44
C GLU A 49 -2.26 10.35 11.74
N GLY A 50 -2.23 11.17 10.69
CA GLY A 50 -3.45 11.53 9.96
C GLY A 50 -4.13 10.34 9.28
N VAL A 51 -3.38 9.31 8.89
CA VAL A 51 -3.96 8.08 8.35
C VAL A 51 -4.56 7.24 9.47
N LEU A 52 -3.94 7.17 10.65
CA LEU A 52 -4.51 6.48 11.81
C LEU A 52 -5.86 7.09 12.21
N THR A 53 -5.95 8.42 12.25
CA THR A 53 -7.22 9.13 12.51
C THR A 53 -8.31 8.72 11.51
N ARG A 54 -7.96 8.65 10.21
CA ARG A 54 -8.89 8.23 9.15
C ARG A 54 -9.32 6.77 9.29
N LEU A 55 -8.40 5.85 9.59
CA LEU A 55 -8.74 4.45 9.81
C LEU A 55 -9.66 4.26 11.03
N THR A 56 -9.45 5.04 12.08
CA THR A 56 -10.32 5.03 13.27
C THR A 56 -11.72 5.55 12.95
N ALA A 57 -11.82 6.58 12.10
CA ALA A 57 -13.09 7.07 11.59
C ALA A 57 -13.77 6.06 10.65
N ALA A 58 -13.00 5.35 9.81
CA ALA A 58 -13.51 4.32 8.92
C ALA A 58 -14.20 3.17 9.68
N GLU A 59 -13.69 2.80 10.87
CA GLU A 59 -14.36 1.79 11.71
C GLU A 59 -15.80 2.18 12.08
N GLN A 60 -16.11 3.49 12.16
CA GLN A 60 -17.47 3.96 12.46
C GLN A 60 -18.46 3.74 11.31
N HIS A 61 -17.95 3.50 10.09
CA HIS A 61 -18.76 3.18 8.92
C HIS A 61 -19.00 1.68 8.75
N LEU A 62 -18.35 0.83 9.56
CA LEU A 62 -18.53 -0.61 9.49
C LEU A 62 -19.81 -1.06 10.23
N PRO A 63 -20.47 -2.15 9.77
CA PRO A 63 -21.53 -2.80 10.52
C PRO A 63 -21.11 -3.17 11.94
N ALA A 64 -22.07 -3.15 12.87
CA ALA A 64 -21.83 -3.52 14.27
C ALA A 64 -21.18 -4.91 14.38
N GLY A 65 -20.14 -5.00 15.20
CA GLY A 65 -19.37 -6.23 15.41
C GLY A 65 -18.19 -6.41 14.45
N LEU A 66 -18.05 -5.58 13.41
CA LEU A 66 -16.89 -5.59 12.52
C LEU A 66 -15.85 -4.53 12.92
N ARG A 67 -14.58 -4.85 12.67
CA ARG A 67 -13.41 -4.00 12.93
C ARG A 67 -12.42 -4.15 11.80
N LEU A 68 -11.59 -3.13 11.57
CA LEU A 68 -10.50 -3.23 10.61
C LEU A 68 -9.37 -4.08 11.23
N LEU A 69 -8.84 -5.03 10.44
CA LEU A 69 -7.60 -5.71 10.77
C LEU A 69 -6.45 -5.02 10.02
N PHE A 70 -5.57 -4.39 10.79
CA PHE A 70 -4.37 -3.74 10.28
C PHE A 70 -3.23 -4.76 10.16
N ILE A 71 -2.74 -4.98 8.95
CA ILE A 71 -1.69 -5.96 8.65
C ILE A 71 -0.32 -5.31 8.67
N GLU A 72 -0.14 -4.23 7.91
CA GLU A 72 1.13 -3.54 7.77
C GLU A 72 0.89 -2.10 7.33
N GLY A 73 1.68 -1.16 7.86
CA GLY A 73 1.77 0.22 7.40
C GLY A 73 3.19 0.57 6.98
N TYR A 74 3.98 1.08 7.90
CA TYR A 74 5.33 1.54 7.61
C TYR A 74 6.29 0.36 7.41
N ARG A 75 6.92 0.33 6.23
CA ARG A 75 7.99 -0.59 5.91
C ARG A 75 9.31 0.17 5.76
N PRO A 76 10.31 -0.08 6.62
CA PRO A 76 11.61 0.57 6.51
C PRO A 76 12.27 0.34 5.14
N PRO A 77 12.98 1.32 4.56
CA PRO A 77 13.62 1.16 3.24
C PRO A 77 14.57 -0.05 3.14
N ALA A 78 15.28 -0.36 4.22
CA ALA A 78 16.16 -1.54 4.29
C ALA A 78 15.37 -2.86 4.22
N LEU A 79 14.18 -2.89 4.83
CA LEU A 79 13.28 -4.06 4.80
C LEU A 79 12.64 -4.22 3.41
N GLN A 80 12.14 -3.12 2.83
CA GLN A 80 11.61 -3.11 1.46
C GLN A 80 12.63 -3.61 0.44
N ARG A 81 13.89 -3.17 0.56
CA ARG A 81 14.97 -3.61 -0.33
C ARG A 81 15.22 -5.10 -0.20
N ARG A 82 15.29 -5.62 1.04
CA ARG A 82 15.48 -7.04 1.30
C ARG A 82 14.36 -7.89 0.71
N TYR A 83 13.09 -7.47 0.86
CA TYR A 83 11.95 -8.18 0.27
C TYR A 83 12.06 -8.22 -1.25
N PHE A 84 12.39 -7.09 -1.88
CA PHE A 84 12.57 -7.01 -3.32
C PHE A 84 13.72 -7.91 -3.81
N GLU A 85 14.87 -7.87 -3.14
CA GLU A 85 16.05 -8.68 -3.49
C GLU A 85 15.76 -10.18 -3.37
N ASN A 86 15.14 -10.61 -2.26
CA ASN A 86 14.79 -12.00 -2.02
C ASN A 86 13.79 -12.51 -3.07
N TYR A 87 12.71 -11.77 -3.31
CA TYR A 87 11.70 -12.19 -4.28
C TYR A 87 12.25 -12.22 -5.71
N SER A 88 13.05 -11.21 -6.09
CA SER A 88 13.74 -11.21 -7.38
C SER A 88 14.68 -12.40 -7.54
N ALA A 89 15.35 -12.84 -6.47
CA ALA A 89 16.19 -14.04 -6.51
C ALA A 89 15.36 -15.31 -6.74
N THR A 90 14.21 -15.45 -6.07
CA THR A 90 13.27 -16.55 -6.31
C THR A 90 12.77 -16.57 -7.76
N LEU A 91 12.37 -15.42 -8.29
CA LEU A 91 11.89 -15.31 -9.68
C LEU A 91 12.98 -15.63 -10.71
N ARG A 92 14.22 -15.17 -10.51
CA ARG A 92 15.35 -15.56 -11.39
C ARG A 92 15.63 -17.06 -11.36
N ALA A 93 15.49 -17.69 -10.19
CA ALA A 93 15.68 -19.13 -10.07
C ALA A 93 14.54 -19.92 -10.76
N ALA A 94 13.30 -19.44 -10.66
CA ALA A 94 12.13 -20.07 -11.29
C ALA A 94 12.04 -19.81 -12.80
N HIS A 95 12.57 -18.67 -13.27
CA HIS A 95 12.54 -18.23 -14.67
C HIS A 95 13.93 -17.78 -15.15
N PRO A 96 14.87 -18.72 -15.41
CA PRO A 96 16.25 -18.40 -15.78
C PRO A 96 16.38 -17.60 -17.08
N ASP A 97 15.38 -17.70 -17.97
CA ASP A 97 15.36 -17.04 -19.28
C ASP A 97 14.78 -15.62 -19.24
N TRP A 98 14.27 -15.16 -18.09
CA TRP A 98 13.74 -13.80 -17.96
C TRP A 98 14.85 -12.76 -17.87
N THR A 99 14.65 -11.62 -18.53
CA THR A 99 15.56 -10.48 -18.38
C THR A 99 15.44 -9.87 -16.97
N PRO A 100 16.47 -9.15 -16.48
CA PRO A 100 16.38 -8.44 -15.20
C PRO A 100 15.16 -7.51 -15.12
N GLU A 101 14.77 -6.88 -16.23
CA GLU A 101 13.59 -6.02 -16.34
C GLU A 101 12.30 -6.82 -16.18
N ALA A 102 12.19 -7.98 -16.83
CA ALA A 102 11.04 -8.87 -16.69
C ALA A 102 10.88 -9.38 -15.24
N VAL A 103 11.99 -9.73 -14.57
CA VAL A 103 11.99 -10.10 -13.14
C VAL A 103 11.54 -8.94 -12.27
N HIS A 104 11.99 -7.71 -12.56
CA HIS A 104 11.57 -6.53 -11.80
C HIS A 104 10.07 -6.24 -11.93
N VAL A 105 9.48 -6.46 -13.11
CA VAL A 105 8.04 -6.30 -13.36
C VAL A 105 7.23 -7.42 -12.70
N ALA A 106 7.64 -8.68 -12.86
CA ALA A 106 6.98 -9.83 -12.27
C ALA A 106 7.18 -9.95 -10.75
N ALA A 107 8.02 -9.10 -10.16
CA ALA A 107 8.10 -8.93 -8.70
C ALA A 107 6.82 -8.31 -8.09
N THR A 108 5.73 -8.21 -8.86
CA THR A 108 4.39 -7.78 -8.47
C THR A 108 3.42 -8.98 -8.55
N PRO A 109 2.45 -9.13 -7.62
CA PRO A 109 1.83 -10.42 -7.36
C PRO A 109 0.76 -10.80 -8.40
N GLU A 110 1.07 -11.75 -9.29
CA GLU A 110 0.10 -12.34 -10.25
C GLU A 110 -0.35 -13.77 -9.89
N ASP A 111 0.06 -14.32 -8.74
CA ASP A 111 -0.15 -15.73 -8.33
C ASP A 111 -1.60 -16.13 -7.98
N SER A 112 -2.59 -15.24 -8.16
CA SER A 112 -3.96 -15.44 -7.63
C SER A 112 -5.03 -15.76 -8.67
N ASP A 113 -4.66 -16.02 -9.93
CA ASP A 113 -5.63 -16.11 -11.04
C ASP A 113 -6.55 -14.87 -11.09
N GLY A 114 -5.99 -13.70 -10.78
CA GLY A 114 -6.72 -12.44 -10.71
C GLY A 114 -7.67 -12.28 -9.51
N ALA A 115 -7.74 -13.24 -8.57
CA ALA A 115 -8.62 -13.12 -7.40
C ALA A 115 -8.21 -11.98 -6.45
N CYS A 116 -6.95 -11.51 -6.50
CA CYS A 116 -6.47 -10.37 -5.73
C CYS A 116 -7.08 -9.03 -6.14
N TYR A 117 -7.54 -8.91 -7.39
CA TYR A 117 -8.14 -7.68 -7.89
C TYR A 117 -9.37 -7.30 -7.08
N THR A 118 -9.50 -6.03 -6.69
CA THR A 118 -10.60 -5.55 -5.86
C THR A 118 -11.98 -5.90 -6.42
N HIS A 119 -12.12 -5.81 -7.75
CA HIS A 119 -13.35 -6.15 -8.47
C HIS A 119 -13.30 -7.50 -9.19
N ALA A 120 -12.50 -8.46 -8.69
CA ALA A 120 -12.41 -9.81 -9.24
C ALA A 120 -13.80 -10.44 -9.42
N ALA A 121 -14.05 -11.02 -10.59
CA ALA A 121 -15.32 -11.70 -10.89
C ALA A 121 -15.35 -13.15 -10.38
N ASN A 122 -14.18 -13.78 -10.25
CA ASN A 122 -13.98 -15.20 -9.89
C ASN A 122 -13.97 -15.47 -8.37
N ILE A 123 -14.61 -14.62 -7.56
CA ILE A 123 -14.73 -14.80 -6.10
C ILE A 123 -16.18 -15.05 -5.67
N GLY A 124 -16.39 -15.54 -4.44
CA GLY A 124 -17.72 -15.77 -3.88
C GLY A 124 -18.51 -14.47 -3.62
N ALA A 125 -19.84 -14.58 -3.45
CA ALA A 125 -20.70 -13.43 -3.15
C ALA A 125 -20.34 -12.76 -1.82
N GLU A 126 -20.00 -13.55 -0.80
CA GLU A 126 -19.53 -13.05 0.50
C GLU A 126 -18.24 -12.24 0.36
N ALA A 127 -17.24 -12.75 -0.36
CA ALA A 127 -15.99 -12.03 -0.59
C ALA A 127 -16.22 -10.68 -1.31
N ARG A 128 -17.12 -10.63 -2.30
CA ARG A 128 -17.50 -9.37 -2.95
C ARG A 128 -18.17 -8.40 -1.97
N ALA A 129 -19.09 -8.89 -1.13
CA ALA A 129 -19.77 -8.08 -0.14
C ALA A 129 -18.77 -7.51 0.89
N ASN A 130 -17.83 -8.32 1.36
CA ASN A 130 -16.79 -7.89 2.30
C ASN A 130 -15.85 -6.84 1.67
N ARG A 131 -15.44 -7.02 0.42
CA ARG A 131 -14.66 -6.00 -0.31
C ARG A 131 -15.45 -4.71 -0.50
N ARG A 132 -16.77 -4.80 -0.74
CA ARG A 132 -17.62 -3.62 -0.84
C ARG A 132 -17.68 -2.83 0.47
N LEU A 133 -17.75 -3.51 1.61
CA LEU A 133 -17.69 -2.85 2.93
C LEU A 133 -16.38 -2.07 3.12
N LEU A 134 -15.24 -2.64 2.71
CA LEU A 134 -13.96 -1.93 2.75
C LEU A 134 -13.98 -0.70 1.83
N ILE A 135 -14.51 -0.85 0.62
CA ILE A 135 -14.63 0.26 -0.34
C ILE A 135 -15.45 1.41 0.22
N ASP A 136 -16.61 1.09 0.78
CA ASP A 136 -17.50 2.12 1.31
C ASP A 136 -16.88 2.78 2.56
N ALA A 137 -16.35 2.00 3.51
CA ALA A 137 -15.82 2.53 4.77
C ALA A 137 -14.52 3.33 4.60
N LEU A 138 -13.55 2.82 3.83
CA LEU A 138 -12.25 3.46 3.65
C LEU A 138 -12.33 4.60 2.61
N GLY A 139 -13.16 4.44 1.59
CA GLY A 139 -13.46 5.50 0.63
C GLY A 139 -14.14 6.71 1.27
N ALA A 140 -15.05 6.49 2.24
CA ALA A 140 -15.74 7.57 2.96
C ALA A 140 -14.79 8.50 3.74
N VAL A 141 -13.60 8.02 4.12
CA VAL A 141 -12.58 8.80 4.83
C VAL A 141 -11.39 9.20 3.94
N GLY A 142 -11.56 9.09 2.62
CA GLY A 142 -10.63 9.61 1.61
C GLY A 142 -9.45 8.71 1.25
N LEU A 143 -9.42 7.46 1.72
CA LEU A 143 -8.46 6.46 1.23
C LEU A 143 -8.87 5.98 -0.16
N VAL A 144 -7.89 5.66 -1.01
CA VAL A 144 -8.13 5.06 -2.33
C VAL A 144 -7.61 3.62 -2.34
N ASN A 145 -8.35 2.70 -2.94
CA ASN A 145 -7.89 1.32 -3.09
C ASN A 145 -6.92 1.18 -4.27
N TYR A 146 -5.93 0.31 -4.10
CA TYR A 146 -5.11 -0.18 -5.21
C TYR A 146 -5.81 -1.36 -5.92
N PRO A 147 -6.19 -1.24 -7.21
CA PRO A 147 -7.11 -2.19 -7.87
C PRO A 147 -6.63 -3.62 -7.97
N THR A 148 -5.31 -3.86 -7.98
CA THR A 148 -4.73 -5.21 -8.13
C THR A 148 -4.64 -5.94 -6.79
N GLU A 149 -4.79 -5.24 -5.66
CA GLU A 149 -4.69 -5.78 -4.30
C GLU A 149 -5.86 -5.26 -3.43
N TRP A 150 -6.89 -6.08 -3.23
CA TRP A 150 -8.09 -5.67 -2.48
C TRP A 150 -7.82 -5.20 -1.04
N TRP A 151 -6.72 -5.62 -0.44
CA TRP A 151 -6.29 -5.25 0.91
C TRP A 151 -5.45 -3.96 0.95
N HIS A 152 -4.98 -3.45 -0.19
CA HIS A 152 -4.07 -2.32 -0.24
C HIS A 152 -4.83 -1.00 -0.41
N TRP A 153 -4.51 -0.03 0.45
CA TRP A 153 -5.16 1.26 0.51
C TRP A 153 -4.13 2.37 0.68
N SER A 154 -4.30 3.45 -0.08
CA SER A 154 -3.39 4.58 -0.13
C SER A 154 -4.04 5.85 0.38
N TYR A 155 -3.27 6.63 1.14
CA TYR A 155 -3.59 8.01 1.51
C TYR A 155 -2.31 8.82 1.62
N GLY A 156 -2.28 10.00 0.97
CA GLY A 156 -1.15 10.92 1.04
C GLY A 156 0.14 10.45 0.35
N ASP A 157 0.21 9.22 -0.15
CA ASP A 157 1.30 8.78 -1.03
C ASP A 157 1.08 9.23 -2.48
N ARG A 158 2.02 8.87 -3.37
CA ARG A 158 1.94 9.21 -4.80
C ARG A 158 0.79 8.52 -5.53
N TYR A 159 0.42 7.31 -5.12
CA TYR A 159 -0.70 6.61 -5.74
C TYR A 159 -2.02 7.30 -5.41
N TRP A 160 -2.20 7.69 -4.14
CA TRP A 160 -3.31 8.54 -3.72
C TRP A 160 -3.37 9.85 -4.49
N ALA A 161 -2.24 10.53 -4.67
CA ALA A 161 -2.20 11.79 -5.43
C ALA A 161 -2.59 11.57 -6.91
N MET A 162 -2.12 10.49 -7.53
CA MET A 162 -2.50 10.10 -8.89
C MET A 162 -4.01 9.89 -9.03
N VAL A 163 -4.60 9.11 -8.12
CA VAL A 163 -6.03 8.74 -8.19
C VAL A 163 -6.94 9.92 -7.88
N THR A 164 -6.55 10.77 -6.92
CA THR A 164 -7.36 11.93 -6.50
C THR A 164 -7.12 13.19 -7.32
N GLY A 165 -6.06 13.22 -8.14
CA GLY A 165 -5.63 14.42 -8.87
C GLY A 165 -4.97 15.48 -7.98
N ALA A 166 -4.50 15.09 -6.78
CA ALA A 166 -3.77 16.01 -5.91
C ALA A 166 -2.45 16.45 -6.56
N ALA A 167 -2.10 17.74 -6.42
CA ALA A 167 -0.91 18.31 -7.04
C ALA A 167 0.41 17.69 -6.52
N CYS A 168 0.41 17.17 -5.29
CA CYS A 168 1.54 16.51 -4.67
C CYS A 168 1.08 15.41 -3.71
N ALA A 169 1.97 14.45 -3.46
CA ALA A 169 1.85 13.53 -2.34
C ALA A 169 2.21 14.24 -1.03
N LEU A 170 1.50 13.89 0.05
CA LEU A 170 1.65 14.45 1.40
C LEU A 170 2.74 13.77 2.22
N TYR A 171 3.13 12.54 1.87
CA TYR A 171 4.06 11.74 2.67
C TYR A 171 5.26 11.30 1.83
N GLY A 172 6.44 11.67 2.31
CA GLY A 172 7.73 11.25 1.79
C GLY A 172 8.42 10.19 2.65
N PRO A 173 9.66 9.81 2.26
CA PRO A 173 10.47 8.85 3.00
C PRO A 173 10.73 9.31 4.43
N VAL A 174 10.50 8.40 5.38
CA VAL A 174 10.77 8.65 6.80
C VAL A 174 12.28 8.57 7.04
N GLY A 175 12.87 9.64 7.61
CA GLY A 175 14.31 9.73 7.88
C GLY A 175 15.15 10.42 6.79
N GLY A 176 14.52 10.98 5.75
CA GLY A 176 15.19 11.88 4.80
C GLY A 176 15.22 13.31 5.32
N VAL A 177 16.39 13.93 5.38
CA VAL A 177 16.56 15.35 5.70
C VAL A 177 15.74 16.19 4.71
N ALA A 178 14.90 17.09 5.21
CA ALA A 178 14.28 18.11 4.39
C ALA A 178 15.36 18.96 3.70
N GLY A 179 15.46 18.88 2.38
CA GLY A 179 16.33 19.72 1.56
C GLY A 179 17.62 19.04 1.10
N GLY A 180 17.64 18.63 -0.17
CA GLY A 180 18.85 18.15 -0.84
C GLY A 180 18.56 17.67 -2.24
N THR A 181 18.65 18.57 -3.22
CA THR A 181 18.75 18.22 -4.65
C THR A 181 19.87 17.21 -4.84
N VAL A 182 19.53 15.99 -5.27
CA VAL A 182 20.51 15.04 -5.80
C VAL A 182 20.70 15.37 -7.29
N PRO A 183 21.89 15.81 -7.75
CA PRO A 183 22.12 15.96 -9.17
C PRO A 183 22.22 14.57 -9.81
N LEU A 184 21.55 14.42 -10.94
CA LEU A 184 21.71 13.26 -11.82
C LEU A 184 23.20 13.13 -12.22
N ARG A 185 23.77 11.96 -11.97
CA ARG A 185 24.93 11.45 -12.70
C ARG A 185 24.59 10.06 -13.22
#